data_AF-A0A699S611-F1
#
_entry.id   AF-A0A699S611-F1
#
_cell.length_a   1.000
_cell.length_b   1.000
_cell.length_c   1.000
_cell.angle_alpha   90.00
_cell.angle_beta   90.00
_cell.angle_gamma   90.00
#
_symmetry.space_group_name_H-M   'P 1'
#
loop_
_entity.id
_entity.type
_entity.pdbx_description
1 polymer ?
#
loop_
_entity_poly.entity_id
_entity_poly.type
_entity_poly.pdbx_seq_one_letter_code
_entity_poly.pdbx_strand_id
1 'polypeptide(L)'
;MKWIWKNKHDGENNVIRNKSRLVAKGYAQKEGVDFEESFAPVARLEAVRLFIAYAAHKSFTVYQMDVKIAFIYGPLKEEVYVNQPDGFVDPYHPDKVYRLKKALYGLKQALRAWYDELFNFLVSKRFSKGSIDPTLFITKHMGDILLVKIYVDDIIFGFTNLNLSKRFKKLMHIKFEMSMMGELKFFLGI
;
A
#
# COMPACT_ATOMS: atom_id res chain seq x y z
N MET A 1 -11.38 6.42 -18.13
CA MET A 1 -10.36 6.69 -17.08
C MET A 1 -9.81 8.10 -17.25
N LYS A 2 -8.78 8.52 -16.51
CA LYS A 2 -8.04 9.77 -16.77
C LYS A 2 -6.56 9.59 -16.49
N TRP A 3 -5.71 10.15 -17.35
CA TRP A 3 -4.28 10.28 -17.11
C TRP A 3 -3.98 11.43 -16.15
N ILE A 4 -3.15 11.17 -15.15
CA ILE A 4 -2.64 12.17 -14.22
C ILE A 4 -1.12 12.22 -14.37
N TRP A 5 -0.62 13.40 -14.72
CA TRP A 5 0.82 13.67 -14.84
C TRP A 5 1.28 14.48 -13.63
N LYS A 6 2.44 14.10 -13.08
CA LYS A 6 3.07 14.80 -11.96
C LYS A 6 4.58 14.71 -12.07
N ASN A 7 5.26 15.85 -11.95
CA ASN A 7 6.71 15.88 -11.82
C ASN A 7 7.08 15.70 -10.35
N LYS A 8 8.08 14.84 -10.11
CA LYS A 8 8.74 14.73 -8.81
C LYS A 8 9.94 15.68 -8.86
N HIS A 9 10.02 16.55 -7.87
CA HIS A 9 11.12 17.46 -7.68
C HIS A 9 12.02 17.00 -6.52
N ASP A 10 13.29 17.39 -6.53
CA ASP A 10 14.17 17.28 -5.36
C ASP A 10 14.00 18.48 -4.40
N GLY A 11 14.86 18.56 -3.38
CA GLY A 11 14.85 19.65 -2.40
C GLY A 11 15.24 21.02 -2.99
N GLU A 12 15.87 21.05 -4.15
CA GLU A 12 16.25 22.27 -4.89
C GLU A 12 15.22 22.62 -5.97
N ASN A 13 14.08 21.93 -5.98
CA ASN A 13 12.99 22.09 -6.93
C ASN A 13 13.33 21.68 -8.39
N ASN A 14 14.40 20.92 -8.62
CA ASN A 14 14.72 20.37 -9.94
C ASN A 14 13.87 19.13 -10.24
N VAL A 15 13.40 18.98 -11.49
CA VAL A 15 12.61 17.81 -11.90
C VAL A 15 13.51 16.59 -11.95
N ILE A 16 13.33 15.67 -11.01
CA ILE A 16 14.07 14.40 -10.96
C ILE A 16 13.33 13.25 -11.65
N ARG A 17 12.01 13.35 -11.82
CA ARG A 17 11.23 12.28 -12.47
C ARG A 17 9.86 12.76 -12.94
N ASN A 18 9.53 12.46 -14.19
CA ASN A 18 8.17 12.60 -14.71
C ASN A 18 7.36 11.34 -14.36
N LYS A 19 6.20 11.51 -13.73
CA LYS A 19 5.29 10.41 -13.39
C LYS A 19 3.98 10.58 -14.16
N SER A 20 3.50 9.51 -14.77
CA SER A 20 2.13 9.38 -15.26
C SER A 20 1.42 8.26 -14.50
N ARG A 21 0.12 8.45 -14.25
CA ARG A 21 -0.75 7.45 -13.64
C ARG A 21 -2.07 7.40 -14.37
N LEU A 22 -2.53 6.19 -14.66
CA LEU A 22 -3.89 5.98 -15.12
C LEU A 22 -4.81 5.80 -13.90
N VAL A 23 -5.81 6.68 -13.78
CA VAL A 23 -6.69 6.77 -12.62
C VAL A 23 -8.12 6.50 -13.04
N ALA A 24 -8.80 5.62 -12.31
CA ALA A 24 -10.22 5.37 -12.46
C ALA A 24 -11.04 6.56 -11.93
N LYS A 25 -12.19 6.81 -12.55
CA LYS A 25 -13.09 7.91 -12.17
C LYS A 25 -14.01 7.47 -11.03
N GLY A 26 -13.49 7.12 -9.86
CA GLY A 26 -14.32 6.56 -8.78
C GLY A 26 -15.33 7.54 -8.17
N TYR A 27 -15.28 8.84 -8.50
CA TYR A 27 -16.39 9.75 -8.21
C TYR A 27 -17.67 9.42 -8.98
N ALA A 28 -17.56 8.66 -10.07
CA ALA A 28 -18.70 8.19 -10.87
C ALA A 28 -19.22 6.82 -10.41
N GLN A 29 -18.54 6.16 -9.45
CA GLN A 29 -19.02 4.88 -8.90
C GLN A 29 -20.19 5.10 -7.94
N LYS A 30 -21.15 4.17 -7.98
CA LYS A 30 -22.32 4.12 -7.12
C LYS A 30 -22.21 2.94 -6.14
N GLU A 31 -22.38 3.22 -4.86
CA GLU A 31 -22.48 2.20 -3.81
C GLU A 31 -23.70 1.29 -4.06
N GLY A 32 -23.56 -0.01 -3.80
CA GLY A 32 -24.56 -1.04 -4.10
C GLY A 32 -24.64 -1.45 -5.57
N VAL A 33 -23.86 -0.81 -6.46
CA VAL A 33 -23.76 -1.16 -7.88
C VAL A 33 -22.32 -1.49 -8.25
N ASP A 34 -21.42 -0.52 -8.09
CA ASP A 34 -20.01 -0.65 -8.51
C ASP A 34 -19.08 -1.11 -7.37
N PHE A 35 -19.55 -1.00 -6.13
CA PHE A 35 -18.90 -1.51 -4.92
C PHE A 35 -19.91 -1.65 -3.78
N GLU A 36 -19.67 -2.58 -2.86
CA GLU A 36 -20.49 -2.74 -1.66
C GLU A 36 -19.84 -2.07 -0.43
N GLU A 37 -18.53 -2.23 -0.26
CA GLU A 37 -17.80 -1.67 0.88
C GLU A 37 -16.45 -1.09 0.43
N SER A 38 -16.22 0.17 0.77
CA SER A 38 -14.98 0.89 0.46
C SER A 38 -14.05 1.08 1.64
N PHE A 39 -14.47 0.73 2.86
CA PHE A 39 -13.70 1.01 4.06
C PHE A 39 -12.41 0.18 4.11
N ALA A 40 -11.29 0.86 4.34
CA ALA A 40 -9.99 0.25 4.54
C ALA A 40 -9.35 0.82 5.81
N PRO A 41 -8.74 0.01 6.67
CA PRO A 41 -8.02 0.52 7.81
C PRO A 41 -6.85 1.40 7.39
N VAL A 42 -6.80 2.63 7.91
CA VAL A 42 -5.68 3.56 7.74
C VAL A 42 -5.07 3.84 9.10
N ALA A 43 -3.75 3.74 9.18
CA ALA A 43 -3.03 4.00 10.41
C ALA A 43 -3.23 5.46 10.83
N ARG A 44 -3.73 5.65 12.05
CA ARG A 44 -3.85 6.97 12.65
C ARG A 44 -2.46 7.50 13.02
N LEU A 45 -2.27 8.82 12.93
CA LEU A 45 -0.98 9.44 13.26
C LEU A 45 -0.57 9.19 14.72
N GLU A 46 -1.54 9.13 15.64
CA GLU A 46 -1.31 8.78 17.04
C GLU A 46 -0.74 7.37 17.17
N ALA A 47 -1.24 6.42 16.38
CA ALA A 47 -0.75 5.05 16.39
C ALA A 47 0.65 4.93 15.75
N VAL A 48 0.96 5.76 14.76
CA VAL A 48 2.31 5.88 14.19
C VAL A 48 3.27 6.47 15.23
N ARG A 49 2.88 7.53 15.93
CA ARG A 49 3.67 8.13 17.02
C ARG A 49 3.90 7.14 18.15
N LEU A 50 2.87 6.40 18.56
CA LEU A 50 2.99 5.36 19.58
C LEU A 50 3.94 4.25 19.15
N PHE A 51 3.87 3.83 17.88
CA PHE A 51 4.80 2.85 17.32
C PHE A 51 6.25 3.34 17.40
N ILE A 52 6.52 4.58 16.99
CA ILE A 52 7.87 5.18 17.04
C ILE A 52 8.36 5.32 18.48
N ALA A 53 7.51 5.81 19.39
CA ALA A 53 7.83 5.95 20.81
C ALA A 53 8.16 4.59 21.46
N TYR A 54 7.38 3.55 21.14
CA TYR A 54 7.64 2.20 21.61
C TYR A 54 8.95 1.65 21.04
N ALA A 55 9.21 1.86 19.75
CA ALA A 55 10.45 1.47 19.10
C ALA A 55 11.66 2.13 19.77
N ALA A 56 11.59 3.43 20.05
CA ALA A 56 12.64 4.16 20.77
C ALA A 56 12.84 3.61 22.19
N HIS A 57 11.76 3.38 22.95
CA HIS A 57 11.83 2.84 24.30
C HIS A 57 12.45 1.42 24.35
N LYS A 58 12.23 0.61 23.31
CA LYS A 58 12.79 -0.75 23.21
C LYS A 58 14.10 -0.82 22.41
N SER A 59 14.66 0.32 22.00
CA SER A 59 15.86 0.40 21.15
C SER A 59 15.73 -0.41 19.85
N PHE A 60 14.54 -0.44 19.25
CA PHE A 60 14.31 -1.06 17.95
C PHE A 60 14.85 -0.16 16.86
N THR A 61 15.54 -0.75 15.89
CA THR A 61 15.80 -0.07 14.62
C THR A 61 14.52 -0.09 13.79
N VAL A 62 14.12 1.07 13.26
CA VAL A 62 12.89 1.23 12.44
C VAL A 62 13.26 1.51 11.01
N TYR A 63 12.73 0.71 10.08
CA TYR A 63 12.96 0.83 8.64
C TYR A 63 11.66 1.17 7.90
N GLN A 64 11.78 1.74 6.70
CA GLN A 64 10.65 2.00 5.80
C GLN A 64 10.76 1.21 4.49
N MET A 65 9.60 0.79 3.99
CA MET A 65 9.45 0.24 2.65
C MET A 65 8.21 0.83 2.00
N ASP A 66 8.30 1.06 0.69
CA ASP A 66 7.21 1.54 -0.14
C ASP A 66 6.83 0.45 -1.14
N VAL A 67 5.55 0.17 -1.28
CA VAL A 67 5.06 -0.82 -2.25
C VAL A 67 4.80 -0.13 -3.57
N LYS A 68 5.51 -0.55 -4.62
CA LYS A 68 5.31 0.02 -5.94
C LYS A 68 3.95 -0.40 -6.48
N ILE A 69 3.15 0.61 -6.84
CA ILE A 69 1.83 0.41 -7.46
C ILE A 69 0.92 -0.48 -6.57
N ALA A 70 0.95 -0.29 -5.24
CA ALA A 70 0.25 -1.13 -4.25
C ALA A 70 -1.14 -1.66 -4.69
N PHE A 71 -1.99 -0.79 -5.24
CA PHE A 71 -3.36 -1.15 -5.61
C PHE A 71 -3.47 -2.24 -6.68
N ILE A 72 -2.51 -2.42 -7.60
CA ILE A 72 -2.60 -3.50 -8.61
C ILE A 72 -2.38 -4.89 -8.02
N TYR A 73 -1.96 -5.00 -6.76
CA TYR A 73 -1.91 -6.27 -6.06
C TYR A 73 -3.26 -6.67 -5.50
N GLY A 74 -4.15 -5.71 -5.20
CA GLY A 74 -5.49 -5.97 -4.68
C GLY A 74 -6.43 -6.49 -5.78
N PRO A 75 -6.86 -7.76 -5.75
CA PRO A 75 -7.90 -8.22 -6.66
C PRO A 75 -9.23 -7.52 -6.35
N LEU A 76 -10.04 -7.23 -7.37
CA LEU A 76 -11.39 -6.72 -7.16
C LEU A 76 -12.35 -7.88 -6.91
N LYS A 77 -13.21 -7.73 -5.91
CA LYS A 77 -14.31 -8.68 -5.65
C LYS A 77 -15.48 -8.39 -6.56
N GLU A 78 -15.73 -7.11 -6.83
CA GLU A 78 -16.82 -6.62 -7.67
C GLU A 78 -16.40 -6.51 -9.15
N GLU A 79 -17.37 -6.63 -10.05
CA GLU A 79 -17.13 -6.40 -11.48
C GLU A 79 -17.12 -4.91 -11.80
N VAL A 80 -15.93 -4.36 -12.03
CA VAL A 80 -15.77 -2.95 -12.38
C VAL A 80 -15.37 -2.82 -13.84
N TYR A 81 -16.12 -2.01 -14.58
CA TYR A 81 -15.82 -1.66 -15.97
C TYR A 81 -15.32 -0.23 -16.07
N VAL A 82 -14.41 0.01 -17.01
CA VAL A 82 -13.88 1.34 -17.29
C VAL A 82 -13.82 1.60 -18.79
N ASN A 83 -14.15 2.84 -19.18
CA ASN A 83 -13.95 3.28 -20.55
C ASN A 83 -12.48 3.16 -20.95
N GLN A 84 -12.26 2.86 -22.23
CA GLN A 84 -10.94 2.84 -22.84
C GLN A 84 -10.21 4.18 -22.57
N PRO A 85 -8.92 4.15 -22.20
CA PRO A 85 -8.19 5.36 -21.93
C PRO A 85 -7.96 6.15 -23.22
N ASP A 86 -7.95 7.48 -23.09
CA ASP A 86 -7.60 8.36 -24.20
C ASP A 86 -6.23 7.97 -24.77
N GLY A 87 -6.15 7.83 -26.10
CA GLY A 87 -4.97 7.36 -26.83
C GLY A 87 -4.85 5.83 -26.97
N PHE A 88 -5.76 5.05 -26.37
CA PHE A 88 -5.75 3.58 -26.41
C PHE A 88 -7.11 2.99 -26.82
N VAL A 89 -7.96 3.79 -27.47
CA VAL A 89 -9.26 3.33 -27.98
C VAL A 89 -9.02 2.39 -29.16
N ASP A 90 -9.60 1.19 -29.11
CA ASP A 90 -9.58 0.21 -30.19
C ASP A 90 -10.34 0.76 -31.40
N PRO A 91 -9.70 0.92 -32.58
CA PRO A 91 -10.36 1.47 -33.77
C PRO A 91 -11.47 0.56 -34.32
N TYR A 92 -11.42 -0.75 -34.06
CA TYR A 92 -12.43 -1.71 -34.49
C TYR A 92 -13.56 -1.87 -33.47
N HIS A 93 -13.31 -1.49 -32.21
CA HIS A 93 -14.25 -1.64 -31.11
C HIS A 93 -14.28 -0.39 -30.20
N PRO A 94 -14.63 0.79 -30.73
CA PRO A 94 -14.53 2.05 -29.99
C PRO A 94 -15.51 2.16 -28.81
N ASP A 95 -16.60 1.40 -28.86
CA ASP A 95 -17.69 1.36 -27.87
C ASP A 95 -17.45 0.35 -26.73
N LYS A 96 -16.44 -0.53 -26.86
CA LYS A 96 -16.13 -1.50 -25.80
C LYS A 96 -15.52 -0.82 -24.57
N VAL A 97 -15.62 -1.52 -23.45
CA VAL A 97 -15.05 -1.14 -22.16
C VAL A 97 -14.11 -2.23 -21.66
N TYR A 98 -13.17 -1.87 -20.78
CA TYR A 98 -12.31 -2.83 -20.12
C TYR A 98 -12.92 -3.27 -18.78
N ARG A 99 -12.92 -4.57 -18.53
CA ARG A 99 -13.19 -5.12 -17.19
C ARG A 99 -11.90 -5.14 -16.37
N LEU A 100 -11.90 -4.49 -15.22
CA LEU A 100 -10.77 -4.49 -14.31
C LEU A 100 -10.72 -5.80 -13.52
N LYS A 101 -9.57 -6.48 -13.55
CA LYS A 101 -9.32 -7.67 -12.71
C LYS A 101 -8.73 -7.31 -11.34
N LYS A 102 -8.13 -6.13 -11.24
CA LYS A 102 -7.33 -5.66 -10.10
C LYS A 102 -7.65 -4.19 -9.85
N ALA A 103 -7.47 -3.77 -8.61
CA ALA A 103 -7.75 -2.41 -8.21
C ALA A 103 -6.80 -1.41 -8.89
N LEU A 104 -7.34 -0.23 -9.16
CA LEU A 104 -6.62 0.91 -9.71
C LEU A 104 -6.79 2.13 -8.81
N TYR A 105 -5.84 3.05 -8.88
CA TYR A 105 -5.99 4.36 -8.25
C TYR A 105 -7.31 5.01 -8.66
N GLY A 106 -7.97 5.64 -7.70
CA GLY A 106 -9.22 6.36 -7.92
C GLY A 106 -10.47 5.51 -7.76
N LEU A 107 -10.39 4.18 -7.70
CA LEU A 107 -11.54 3.36 -7.30
C LEU A 107 -11.81 3.53 -5.80
N LYS A 108 -13.09 3.52 -5.41
CA LYS A 108 -13.53 3.66 -4.01
C LYS A 108 -13.01 2.52 -3.13
N GLN A 109 -13.01 1.29 -3.63
CA GLN A 109 -12.60 0.09 -2.90
C GLN A 109 -11.10 -0.28 -3.04
N ALA A 110 -10.30 0.51 -3.78
CA ALA A 110 -8.92 0.12 -4.10
C ALA A 110 -8.03 -0.08 -2.87
N LEU A 111 -8.17 0.80 -1.87
CA LEU A 111 -7.38 0.72 -0.65
C LEU A 111 -7.72 -0.53 0.17
N ARG A 112 -9.00 -0.91 0.19
CA ARG A 112 -9.50 -2.11 0.86
C ARG A 112 -8.97 -3.37 0.19
N ALA A 113 -9.09 -3.44 -1.14
CA ALA A 113 -8.57 -4.57 -1.93
C ALA A 113 -7.06 -4.78 -1.70
N TRP A 114 -6.29 -3.69 -1.64
CA TRP A 114 -4.87 -3.74 -1.30
C TRP A 114 -4.61 -4.21 0.13
N TYR A 115 -5.30 -3.62 1.12
CA TYR A 115 -5.13 -4.00 2.51
C TYR A 115 -5.48 -5.47 2.75
N ASP A 116 -6.59 -5.96 2.20
CA ASP A 116 -7.02 -7.37 2.30
C ASP A 116 -5.94 -8.31 1.74
N GLU A 117 -5.36 -7.98 0.58
CA GLU A 117 -4.32 -8.79 -0.04
C GLU A 117 -3.04 -8.86 0.81
N LEU A 118 -2.63 -7.72 1.37
CA LEU A 118 -1.47 -7.64 2.25
C LEU A 118 -1.74 -8.34 3.59
N PHE A 119 -2.92 -8.13 4.19
CA PHE A 119 -3.35 -8.79 5.41
C PHE A 119 -3.33 -10.32 5.25
N ASN A 120 -3.98 -10.84 4.20
CA ASN A 120 -4.03 -12.27 3.93
C ASN A 120 -2.62 -12.85 3.71
N PHE A 121 -1.76 -12.10 3.01
CA PHE A 121 -0.36 -12.49 2.84
C PHE A 121 0.37 -12.56 4.18
N LEU A 122 0.34 -11.52 5.01
CA LEU A 122 1.05 -11.50 6.29
C LEU A 122 0.53 -12.57 7.26
N VAL A 123 -0.79 -12.76 7.33
CA VAL A 123 -1.40 -13.83 8.15
C VAL A 123 -0.97 -15.22 7.67
N SER A 124 -0.92 -15.44 6.35
CA SER A 124 -0.38 -16.71 5.79
C SER A 124 1.08 -16.97 6.19
N LYS A 125 1.82 -15.91 6.53
CA LYS A 125 3.21 -15.95 7.01
C LYS A 125 3.32 -15.88 8.54
N ARG A 126 2.22 -16.19 9.25
CA ARG A 126 2.14 -16.28 10.72
C ARG A 126 2.33 -14.95 11.46
N PHE A 127 2.08 -13.81 10.79
CA PHE A 127 1.96 -12.55 11.50
C PHE A 127 0.61 -12.48 12.22
N SER A 128 0.62 -11.94 13.44
CA SER A 128 -0.59 -11.65 14.20
C SER A 128 -0.97 -10.19 14.00
N LYS A 129 -2.25 -9.92 13.69
CA LYS A 129 -2.79 -8.56 13.66
C LYS A 129 -2.92 -8.00 15.08
N GLY A 130 -2.66 -6.71 15.25
CA GLY A 130 -2.89 -6.00 16.50
C GLY A 130 -4.37 -6.06 16.90
N SER A 131 -4.63 -6.21 18.20
CA SER A 131 -6.00 -6.31 18.73
C SER A 131 -6.75 -4.99 18.66
N ILE A 132 -6.05 -3.87 18.95
CA ILE A 132 -6.62 -2.52 18.97
C ILE A 132 -6.48 -1.88 17.58
N ASP A 133 -5.30 -2.01 16.98
CA ASP A 133 -4.98 -1.37 15.71
C ASP A 133 -4.82 -2.40 14.59
N PRO A 134 -5.76 -2.46 13.63
CA PRO A 134 -5.73 -3.42 12.54
C PRO A 134 -4.58 -3.18 11.54
N THR A 135 -3.92 -2.03 11.57
CA THR A 135 -2.77 -1.72 10.70
C THR A 135 -1.43 -2.13 11.30
N LEU A 136 -1.43 -2.60 12.55
CA LEU A 136 -0.24 -3.13 13.22
C LEU A 136 -0.22 -4.66 13.10
N PHE A 137 0.94 -5.21 12.76
CA PHE A 137 1.21 -6.64 12.72
C PHE A 137 2.44 -6.95 13.56
N ILE A 138 2.43 -8.10 14.19
CA ILE A 138 3.46 -8.54 15.13
C ILE A 138 3.84 -9.97 14.78
N THR A 139 5.14 -10.22 14.74
CA THR A 139 5.66 -11.58 14.78
C THR A 139 6.78 -11.69 15.80
N LYS A 140 6.89 -12.87 16.42
CA LYS A 140 7.90 -13.18 17.43
C LYS A 140 8.65 -14.43 17.02
N HIS A 141 9.97 -14.43 17.19
CA HIS A 141 10.81 -15.56 16.85
C HIS A 141 11.95 -15.69 17.86
N MET A 142 11.95 -16.74 18.68
CA MET A 142 13.00 -17.02 19.69
C MET A 142 13.27 -15.81 20.62
N GLY A 143 12.22 -15.10 21.04
CA GLY A 143 12.33 -13.91 21.89
C GLY A 143 12.49 -12.59 21.11
N ASP A 144 12.92 -12.63 19.86
CA ASP A 144 12.99 -11.45 19.00
C ASP A 144 11.61 -11.03 18.49
N ILE A 145 11.40 -9.73 18.31
CA ILE A 145 10.12 -9.13 17.90
C ILE A 145 10.32 -8.34 16.62
N LEU A 146 9.39 -8.49 15.69
CA LEU A 146 9.21 -7.64 14.53
C LEU A 146 7.80 -7.04 14.57
N LEU A 147 7.74 -5.71 14.61
CA LEU A 147 6.53 -4.92 14.51
C LEU A 147 6.44 -4.32 13.13
N VAL A 148 5.29 -4.43 12.46
CA VAL A 148 5.05 -3.90 11.13
C VAL A 148 3.81 -3.04 11.18
N LYS A 149 3.90 -1.82 10.66
CA LYS A 149 2.83 -0.83 10.66
C LYS A 149 2.58 -0.38 9.23
N ILE A 150 1.34 -0.54 8.79
CA ILE A 150 0.92 -0.22 7.42
C ILE A 150 0.26 1.16 7.40
N TYR A 151 0.71 2.02 6.48
CA TYR A 151 0.11 3.31 6.19
C TYR A 151 -0.11 3.43 4.68
N VAL A 152 -1.30 3.07 4.21
CA VAL A 152 -1.64 3.10 2.77
C VAL A 152 -0.67 2.23 1.95
N ASP A 153 0.24 2.83 1.19
CA ASP A 153 1.28 2.18 0.38
C ASP A 153 2.66 2.12 1.06
N ASP A 154 2.84 2.87 2.16
CA ASP A 154 4.02 2.85 3.01
C ASP A 154 3.91 1.78 4.12
N ILE A 155 5.04 1.15 4.43
CA ILE A 155 5.17 0.20 5.52
C ILE A 155 6.39 0.59 6.35
N ILE A 156 6.18 0.87 7.63
CA ILE A 156 7.27 1.02 8.59
C ILE A 156 7.35 -0.24 9.46
N PHE A 157 8.56 -0.67 9.80
CA PHE A 157 8.73 -1.85 10.65
C PHE A 157 9.94 -1.71 11.57
N GLY A 158 9.74 -2.12 12.82
CA GLY A 158 10.73 -2.08 13.88
C GLY A 158 11.10 -3.48 14.30
N PHE A 159 12.38 -3.73 14.55
CA PHE A 159 12.87 -5.06 14.87
C PHE A 159 13.93 -5.04 15.99
N THR A 160 13.98 -6.11 16.77
CA THR A 160 15.06 -6.35 17.75
C THR A 160 16.32 -6.92 17.11
N ASN A 161 16.18 -7.64 15.99
CA ASN A 161 17.25 -8.39 15.36
C ASN A 161 17.31 -8.11 13.85
N LEU A 162 18.50 -7.73 13.36
CA LEU A 162 18.74 -7.42 11.95
C LEU A 162 18.40 -8.60 11.00
N ASN A 163 18.51 -9.85 11.47
CA ASN A 163 18.12 -11.01 10.70
C ASN A 163 16.61 -11.07 10.46
N LEU A 164 15.78 -10.58 11.38
CA LEU A 164 14.34 -10.45 11.16
C LEU A 164 14.04 -9.43 10.07
N SER A 165 14.74 -8.28 10.07
CA SER A 165 14.64 -7.28 9.01
C SER A 165 14.96 -7.87 7.63
N LYS A 166 16.09 -8.59 7.51
CA LYS A 166 16.49 -9.24 6.25
C LYS A 166 15.47 -10.30 5.79
N ARG A 167 14.94 -11.10 6.72
CA ARG A 167 13.89 -12.10 6.44
C ARG A 167 12.60 -11.44 5.98
N PHE A 168 12.15 -10.40 6.68
CA PHE A 168 10.93 -9.67 6.33
C PHE A 168 11.04 -8.99 4.97
N LYS A 169 12.18 -8.34 4.68
CA LYS A 169 12.45 -7.76 3.36
C LYS A 169 12.33 -8.82 2.26
N LYS A 170 13.01 -9.96 2.41
CA LYS A 170 12.92 -11.07 1.44
C LYS A 170 11.48 -11.56 1.30
N LEU A 171 10.77 -11.73 2.42
CA LEU A 171 9.38 -12.17 2.45
C LEU A 171 8.48 -11.25 1.61
N MET A 172 8.56 -9.94 1.82
CA MET A 172 7.75 -8.97 1.08
C MET A 172 8.06 -9.00 -0.42
N HIS A 173 9.33 -9.12 -0.79
CA HIS A 173 9.76 -9.23 -2.19
C HIS A 173 9.31 -10.49 -2.92
N ILE A 174 8.87 -11.54 -2.20
CA ILE A 174 8.32 -12.75 -2.85
C ILE A 174 7.04 -12.41 -3.62
N LYS A 175 6.25 -11.47 -3.12
CA LYS A 175 4.91 -11.16 -3.66
C LYS A 175 4.77 -9.75 -4.20
N PHE A 176 5.44 -8.79 -3.59
CA PHE A 176 5.26 -7.37 -3.88
C PHE A 176 6.56 -6.76 -4.38
N GLU A 177 6.46 -5.90 -5.40
CA GLU A 177 7.58 -5.08 -5.82
C GLU A 177 7.76 -3.93 -4.81
N MET A 178 8.87 -3.94 -4.10
CA MET A 178 9.16 -2.97 -3.03
C MET A 178 10.26 -2.00 -3.44
N SER A 179 10.10 -0.73 -3.08
CA SER A 179 11.19 0.23 -2.88
C SER A 179 11.65 0.10 -1.43
N MET A 180 12.93 -0.15 -1.17
CA MET A 180 13.44 -0.07 0.21
C MET A 180 13.94 1.34 0.52
N MET A 181 13.47 1.91 1.62
CA MET A 181 13.92 3.19 2.16
C MET A 181 14.51 2.92 3.54
N GLY A 182 15.84 2.70 3.60
CA GLY A 182 16.61 2.14 4.73
C GLY A 182 16.12 2.43 6.15
N GLU A 183 16.96 3.09 6.96
CA GLU A 183 16.57 3.46 8.32
C GLU A 183 15.65 4.68 8.29
N LEU A 184 14.60 4.65 9.11
CA LEU A 184 13.59 5.70 9.16
C LEU A 184 14.22 6.97 9.76
N LYS A 185 14.36 8.00 8.92
CA LYS A 185 14.82 9.34 9.35
C LYS A 185 13.69 10.36 9.42
N PHE A 186 12.64 10.15 8.64
CA PHE A 186 11.49 11.04 8.52
C PHE A 186 10.28 10.23 8.07
N PHE A 187 9.13 10.44 8.72
CA PHE A 187 7.88 9.79 8.34
C PHE A 187 6.69 10.71 8.58
N LEU A 188 6.02 11.14 7.50
CA LEU A 188 4.80 11.95 7.56
C LEU A 188 4.92 13.22 8.42
N GLY A 189 6.07 13.90 8.39
CA GLY A 189 6.29 15.11 9.19
C GLY A 189 6.81 14.85 10.61
N ILE A 190 7.16 13.60 10.93
CA ILE A 190 7.72 13.15 12.21
C ILE A 190 9.17 12.73 12.01
#